data_AF-A0A7J4CPS0-F1
#
_entry.id   AF-A0A7J4CPS0-F1
#
_cell.length_a   1.000
_cell.length_b   1.000
_cell.length_c   1.000
_cell.angle_alpha   90.00
_cell.angle_beta   90.00
_cell.angle_gamma   90.00
#
_symmetry.space_group_name_H-M   'P 1'
#
loop_
_entity.id
_entity.type
_entity.pdbx_description
1 polymer ?
#
loop_
_entity_poly.entity_id
_entity_poly.type
_entity_poly.pdbx_seq_one_letter_code
_entity_poly.pdbx_strand_id
1 'polypeptide(L)'
;QANLAKTTEDTFDDMVLKEKPNVRWCDVVGIDDAKNALRESIVYPSKRSDLFPLGWPRGILLYGPPGCGKTVLAAATANELDGYFINVDASAMMSKWLGEAEKNVSRLFKMAHTYADKEGKPVILFIDELDSLLGERANEIGGEVRSRNQFLTEIDGLNGKGKEAKLYVIGATNKPWSLDHPFLRRFQKRVYVSLPTLIAREKLFALYTNQLKLDSRVKPLALAKIFDGYSASDIKDICQAAQLRIVNELFTSTEYKEPVAGESPRLPRDLTMKDFREIMDRRKPSVSNEMIRAYYKWSEQFKAL
;
A
#
# COMPACT_ATOMS: atom_id res chain seq x y z
N GLN A 1 -23.63 -4.24 30.50
CA GLN A 1 -22.56 -3.32 30.07
C GLN A 1 -21.23 -4.03 29.79
N ALA A 2 -20.78 -4.97 30.62
CA ALA A 2 -19.51 -5.71 30.39
C ALA A 2 -19.46 -6.57 29.10
N ASN A 3 -20.56 -7.22 28.70
CA ASN A 3 -20.59 -8.01 27.46
C ASN A 3 -20.53 -7.16 26.18
N LEU A 4 -21.18 -5.99 26.16
CA LEU A 4 -21.17 -5.12 24.98
C LEU A 4 -19.79 -4.47 24.77
N ALA A 5 -19.11 -4.13 25.87
CA ALA A 5 -17.74 -3.61 25.82
C ALA A 5 -16.76 -4.68 25.28
N LYS A 6 -16.83 -5.93 25.77
CA LYS A 6 -16.00 -7.02 25.24
C LYS A 6 -16.21 -7.25 23.75
N THR A 7 -17.46 -7.27 23.29
CA THR A 7 -17.75 -7.46 21.85
C THR A 7 -17.19 -6.31 21.00
N THR A 8 -17.23 -5.06 21.48
CA THR A 8 -16.62 -3.92 20.76
C THR A 8 -15.10 -3.88 20.84
N GLU A 9 -14.47 -4.40 21.89
CA GLU A 9 -13.00 -4.59 21.93
C GLU A 9 -12.54 -5.64 20.92
N ASP A 10 -13.19 -6.81 20.88
CA ASP A 10 -12.88 -7.88 19.93
C ASP A 10 -13.07 -7.40 18.48
N THR A 11 -14.11 -6.60 18.21
CA THR A 11 -14.36 -6.03 16.87
C THR A 11 -13.30 -5.00 16.46
N PHE A 12 -12.72 -4.27 17.42
CA PHE A 12 -11.68 -3.27 17.14
C PHE A 12 -10.34 -3.94 16.83
N ASP A 13 -9.95 -4.94 17.62
CA ASP A 13 -8.68 -5.64 17.44
C ASP A 13 -8.66 -6.45 16.12
N ASP A 14 -9.80 -7.01 15.70
CA ASP A 14 -9.95 -7.69 14.40
C ASP A 14 -9.75 -6.75 13.18
N MET A 15 -9.96 -5.43 13.36
CA MET A 15 -9.81 -4.43 12.30
C MET A 15 -8.40 -3.86 12.19
N VAL A 16 -7.58 -4.09 13.22
CA VAL A 16 -6.22 -3.58 13.32
C VAL A 16 -5.27 -4.73 12.99
N LEU A 17 -4.83 -4.80 11.75
CA LEU A 17 -3.79 -5.75 11.37
C LEU A 17 -2.44 -5.27 11.92
N LYS A 18 -2.03 -5.94 12.99
CA LYS A 18 -0.70 -5.77 13.60
C LYS A 18 0.21 -6.87 13.11
N GLU A 19 1.18 -6.50 12.30
CA GLU A 19 2.19 -7.43 11.81
C GLU A 19 3.59 -6.88 12.07
N LYS A 20 4.54 -7.78 12.32
CA LYS A 20 5.94 -7.47 12.05
C LYS A 20 6.12 -7.67 10.54
N PRO A 21 6.26 -6.59 9.75
CA PRO A 21 6.31 -6.72 8.31
C PRO A 21 7.53 -7.57 7.91
N ASN A 22 7.32 -8.59 7.08
CA ASN A 22 8.40 -9.43 6.55
C ASN A 22 8.94 -8.95 5.20
N VAL A 23 8.48 -7.80 4.73
CA VAL A 23 8.92 -7.21 3.46
C VAL A 23 10.03 -6.21 3.72
N ARG A 24 11.13 -6.27 2.99
CA ARG A 24 12.26 -5.32 3.07
C ARG A 24 12.23 -4.36 1.89
N TRP A 25 12.98 -3.26 1.94
CA TRP A 25 13.06 -2.34 0.80
C TRP A 25 13.70 -2.93 -0.45
N CYS A 26 14.53 -3.98 -0.30
CA CYS A 26 15.07 -4.73 -1.44
C CYS A 26 13.98 -5.52 -2.19
N ASP A 27 12.90 -5.87 -1.51
CA ASP A 27 11.78 -6.62 -2.09
C ASP A 27 10.79 -5.70 -2.82
N VAL A 28 10.80 -4.41 -2.48
CA VAL A 28 10.02 -3.37 -3.18
C VAL A 28 10.75 -2.98 -4.46
N VAL A 29 10.20 -3.32 -5.63
CA VAL A 29 10.85 -3.05 -6.91
C VAL A 29 10.61 -1.62 -7.38
N GLY A 30 11.68 -0.85 -7.61
CA GLY A 30 11.64 0.51 -8.13
C GLY A 30 11.21 1.56 -7.10
N ILE A 31 10.68 2.70 -7.60
CA ILE A 31 10.16 3.83 -6.81
C ILE A 31 11.20 4.38 -5.83
N ASP A 32 12.45 4.45 -6.28
CA ASP A 32 13.60 4.80 -5.42
C ASP A 32 13.47 6.21 -4.84
N ASP A 33 12.84 7.14 -5.56
CA ASP A 33 12.53 8.48 -5.05
C ASP A 33 11.58 8.42 -3.84
N ALA A 34 10.58 7.55 -3.86
CA ALA A 34 9.66 7.39 -2.73
C ALA A 34 10.35 6.72 -1.54
N LYS A 35 11.23 5.73 -1.80
CA LYS A 35 12.07 5.12 -0.74
C LYS A 35 12.98 6.15 -0.10
N ASN A 36 13.62 7.00 -0.90
CA ASN A 36 14.50 8.06 -0.42
C ASN A 36 13.72 9.07 0.44
N ALA A 37 12.54 9.50 -0.04
CA ALA A 37 11.68 10.40 0.70
C ALA A 37 11.26 9.84 2.07
N LEU A 38 10.90 8.55 2.15
CA LEU A 38 10.59 7.87 3.41
C LEU A 38 11.82 7.68 4.29
N ARG A 39 13.00 7.43 3.69
CA ARG A 39 14.26 7.34 4.41
C ARG A 39 14.57 8.65 5.13
N GLU A 40 14.45 9.76 4.44
CA GLU A 40 14.71 11.10 4.98
C GLU A 40 13.69 11.50 6.05
N SER A 41 12.43 11.14 5.86
CA SER A 41 11.33 11.61 6.72
C SER A 41 11.09 10.73 7.95
N ILE A 42 11.46 9.44 7.88
CA ILE A 42 11.17 8.46 8.93
C ILE A 42 12.45 7.81 9.44
N VAL A 43 13.26 7.24 8.54
CA VAL A 43 14.39 6.39 8.95
C VAL A 43 15.52 7.18 9.60
N TYR A 44 15.97 8.27 8.97
CA TYR A 44 17.02 9.12 9.54
C TYR A 44 16.65 9.72 10.89
N PRO A 45 15.50 10.39 11.06
CA PRO A 45 15.14 10.96 12.35
C PRO A 45 14.86 9.88 13.42
N SER A 46 14.40 8.69 13.04
CA SER A 46 14.27 7.56 13.99
C SER A 46 15.62 7.07 14.51
N LYS A 47 16.69 7.15 13.71
CA LYS A 47 18.05 6.71 14.07
C LYS A 47 18.86 7.78 14.80
N ARG A 48 18.76 9.04 14.36
CA ARG A 48 19.55 10.18 14.86
C ARG A 48 18.67 11.42 14.98
N SER A 49 17.77 11.42 15.97
CA SER A 49 16.85 12.54 16.23
C SER A 49 17.60 13.84 16.61
N ASP A 50 18.81 13.72 17.15
CA ASP A 50 19.71 14.83 17.47
C ASP A 50 20.08 15.69 16.26
N LEU A 51 20.05 15.12 15.05
CA LEU A 51 20.33 15.84 13.80
C LEU A 51 19.16 16.67 13.29
N PHE A 52 18.00 16.61 13.95
CA PHE A 52 16.77 17.30 13.53
C PHE A 52 16.26 18.26 14.62
N PRO A 53 17.04 19.30 15.00
CA PRO A 53 16.68 20.23 16.09
C PRO A 53 15.42 21.06 15.79
N LEU A 54 15.04 21.21 14.52
CA LEU A 54 13.81 21.88 14.08
C LEU A 54 12.60 20.94 14.02
N GLY A 55 12.78 19.66 14.37
CA GLY A 55 11.79 18.61 14.16
C GLY A 55 11.80 18.05 12.74
N TRP A 56 10.89 17.12 12.48
CA TRP A 56 10.71 16.44 11.20
C TRP A 56 9.24 16.02 11.04
N PRO A 57 8.78 15.78 9.80
CA PRO A 57 7.39 15.42 9.57
C PRO A 57 7.05 14.03 10.10
N ARG A 58 5.95 13.94 10.87
CA ARG A 58 5.40 12.67 11.34
C ARG A 58 4.17 12.20 10.55
N GLY A 59 3.56 13.08 9.77
CA GLY A 59 2.49 12.77 8.83
C GLY A 59 3.02 12.73 7.39
N ILE A 60 2.94 11.56 6.76
CA ILE A 60 3.38 11.32 5.38
C ILE A 60 2.19 10.85 4.54
N LEU A 61 1.98 11.46 3.38
CA LEU A 61 0.97 11.02 2.42
C LEU A 61 1.65 10.29 1.26
N LEU A 62 1.31 9.02 1.05
CA LEU A 62 1.60 8.29 -0.17
C LEU A 62 0.41 8.41 -1.12
N TYR A 63 0.62 8.98 -2.30
CA TYR A 63 -0.44 9.10 -3.30
C TYR A 63 0.02 8.62 -4.66
N GLY A 64 -0.91 8.17 -5.48
CA GLY A 64 -0.63 7.73 -6.84
C GLY A 64 -1.55 6.60 -7.26
N PRO A 65 -1.36 6.06 -8.47
CA PRO A 65 -2.25 5.06 -9.04
C PRO A 65 -2.40 3.82 -8.15
N PRO A 66 -3.54 3.11 -8.23
CA PRO A 66 -3.72 1.84 -7.56
C PRO A 66 -2.68 0.82 -8.03
N GLY A 67 -2.38 -0.19 -7.20
CA GLY A 67 -1.48 -1.28 -7.59
C GLY A 67 0.00 -0.92 -7.75
N CYS A 68 0.43 0.26 -7.30
CA CYS A 68 1.83 0.72 -7.37
C CYS A 68 2.63 0.51 -6.07
N GLY A 69 2.11 -0.27 -5.11
CA GLY A 69 2.89 -0.70 -3.95
C GLY A 69 2.98 0.28 -2.78
N LYS A 70 2.02 1.22 -2.62
CA LYS A 70 1.97 2.16 -1.47
C LYS A 70 2.00 1.43 -0.12
N THR A 71 1.12 0.46 0.08
CA THR A 71 1.02 -0.34 1.32
C THR A 71 2.28 -1.16 1.57
N VAL A 72 2.82 -1.79 0.53
CA VAL A 72 4.06 -2.59 0.60
C VAL A 72 5.26 -1.71 0.95
N LEU A 73 5.35 -0.51 0.37
CA LEU A 73 6.40 0.47 0.66
C LEU A 73 6.36 0.94 2.12
N ALA A 74 5.16 1.21 2.66
CA ALA A 74 4.99 1.58 4.06
C ALA A 74 5.37 0.44 5.02
N ALA A 75 4.89 -0.78 4.74
CA ALA A 75 5.23 -1.97 5.51
C ALA A 75 6.75 -2.23 5.51
N ALA A 76 7.39 -2.11 4.35
CA ALA A 76 8.84 -2.27 4.25
C ALA A 76 9.62 -1.19 5.02
N THR A 77 9.09 0.03 5.10
CA THR A 77 9.69 1.11 5.89
C THR A 77 9.63 0.84 7.40
N ALA A 78 8.56 0.20 7.89
CA ALA A 78 8.48 -0.25 9.29
C ALA A 78 9.50 -1.37 9.58
N ASN A 79 9.70 -2.29 8.63
CA ASN A 79 10.70 -3.36 8.76
C ASN A 79 12.14 -2.82 8.86
N GLU A 80 12.49 -1.84 8.02
CA GLU A 80 13.81 -1.17 8.05
C GLU A 80 14.14 -0.50 9.41
N LEU A 81 13.12 -0.25 10.23
CA LEU A 81 13.22 0.33 11.55
C LEU A 81 13.11 -0.69 12.69
N ASP A 82 12.95 -1.98 12.38
CA ASP A 82 12.57 -3.02 13.35
C ASP A 82 11.36 -2.59 14.20
N GLY A 83 10.45 -1.86 13.55
CA GLY A 83 9.26 -1.24 14.13
C GLY A 83 7.99 -2.04 13.90
N TYR A 84 6.89 -1.58 14.50
CA TYR A 84 5.57 -2.15 14.27
C TYR A 84 4.88 -1.48 13.08
N PHE A 85 4.16 -2.28 12.29
CA PHE A 85 3.27 -1.81 11.25
C PHE A 85 1.82 -2.07 11.68
N ILE A 86 1.03 -1.02 11.78
CA ILE A 86 -0.39 -1.08 12.08
C ILE A 86 -1.12 -0.64 10.82
N ASN A 87 -1.79 -1.57 10.14
CA ASN A 87 -2.57 -1.27 8.95
C ASN A 87 -4.04 -1.10 9.30
N VAL A 88 -4.64 0.00 8.84
CA VAL A 88 -6.06 0.28 9.04
C VAL A 88 -6.66 0.81 7.75
N ASP A 89 -7.79 0.24 7.35
CA ASP A 89 -8.63 0.73 6.26
C ASP A 89 -9.58 1.82 6.79
N ALA A 90 -9.44 3.05 6.28
CA ALA A 90 -10.27 4.18 6.66
C ALA A 90 -11.77 3.95 6.40
N SER A 91 -12.11 3.22 5.34
CA SER A 91 -13.48 2.91 4.93
C SER A 91 -14.12 1.97 5.94
N ALA A 92 -13.35 0.99 6.41
CA ALA A 92 -13.76 0.09 7.48
C ALA A 92 -13.94 0.85 8.82
N MET A 93 -13.05 1.81 9.13
CA MET A 93 -13.17 2.68 10.31
C MET A 93 -14.39 3.60 10.31
N MET A 94 -14.94 3.96 9.15
CA MET A 94 -16.10 4.86 9.06
C MET A 94 -17.43 4.09 9.00
N SER A 95 -17.50 3.00 8.23
CA SER A 95 -18.74 2.26 7.94
C SER A 95 -19.31 1.47 9.14
N LYS A 96 -18.47 0.78 9.90
CA LYS A 96 -18.91 -0.05 11.05
C LYS A 96 -19.23 0.77 12.31
N TRP A 97 -19.05 2.09 12.26
CA TRP A 97 -18.87 2.93 13.45
C TRP A 97 -19.80 4.13 13.51
N LEU A 98 -20.97 4.05 12.88
CA LEU A 98 -22.05 5.03 13.02
C LEU A 98 -22.43 5.20 14.51
N GLY A 99 -21.89 6.25 15.14
CA GLY A 99 -22.14 6.63 16.53
C GLY A 99 -20.91 6.65 17.46
N GLU A 100 -19.84 5.90 17.15
CA GLU A 100 -18.64 5.80 17.99
C GLU A 100 -17.31 6.05 17.27
N ALA A 101 -17.30 6.32 15.96
CA ALA A 101 -16.09 6.49 15.14
C ALA A 101 -15.02 7.42 15.78
N GLU A 102 -15.42 8.54 16.41
CA GLU A 102 -14.52 9.43 17.16
C GLU A 102 -13.74 8.71 18.29
N LYS A 103 -14.42 7.91 19.12
CA LYS A 103 -13.78 7.16 20.21
C LYS A 103 -12.76 6.17 19.69
N ASN A 104 -13.04 5.56 18.53
CA ASN A 104 -12.18 4.53 17.96
C ASN A 104 -10.94 5.10 17.28
N VAL A 105 -11.08 6.27 16.65
CA VAL A 105 -9.90 7.05 16.24
C VAL A 105 -9.02 7.32 17.46
N SER A 106 -9.59 7.79 18.58
CA SER A 106 -8.79 8.01 19.78
C SER A 106 -8.19 6.72 20.37
N ARG A 107 -8.95 5.61 20.36
CA ARG A 107 -8.48 4.28 20.79
C ARG A 107 -7.31 3.80 19.94
N LEU A 108 -7.38 3.97 18.62
CA LEU A 108 -6.33 3.60 17.67
C LEU A 108 -5.03 4.34 17.95
N PHE A 109 -5.09 5.66 18.10
CA PHE A 109 -3.89 6.45 18.39
C PHE A 109 -3.33 6.15 19.79
N LYS A 110 -4.19 5.96 20.80
CA LYS A 110 -3.75 5.53 22.15
C LYS A 110 -3.06 4.18 22.13
N MET A 111 -3.61 3.22 21.38
CA MET A 111 -3.00 1.90 21.19
C MET A 111 -1.63 2.03 20.50
N ALA A 112 -1.55 2.78 19.39
CA ALA A 112 -0.30 3.01 18.67
C ALA A 112 0.76 3.69 19.54
N HIS A 113 0.38 4.70 20.33
CA HIS A 113 1.25 5.32 21.34
C HIS A 113 1.73 4.33 22.39
N THR A 114 0.80 3.55 22.95
CA THR A 114 1.13 2.54 23.97
C THR A 114 2.16 1.53 23.44
N TYR A 115 2.06 1.12 22.19
CA TYR A 115 3.06 0.26 21.56
C TYR A 115 4.40 0.96 21.38
N ALA A 116 4.41 2.20 20.92
CA ALA A 116 5.66 2.95 20.75
C ALA A 116 6.39 3.14 22.08
N ASP A 117 5.65 3.45 23.15
CA ASP A 117 6.21 3.78 24.46
C ASP A 117 6.61 2.53 25.26
N LYS A 118 5.75 1.49 25.31
CA LYS A 118 6.04 0.27 26.10
C LYS A 118 7.16 -0.57 25.51
N GLU A 119 7.22 -0.65 24.19
CA GLU A 119 8.16 -1.53 23.48
C GLU A 119 9.45 -0.78 23.07
N GLY A 120 9.47 0.55 23.21
CA GLY A 120 10.60 1.40 22.81
C GLY A 120 10.89 1.37 21.30
N LYS A 121 9.94 0.91 20.48
CA LYS A 121 10.10 0.69 19.03
C LYS A 121 9.30 1.69 18.20
N PRO A 122 9.79 2.10 17.03
CA PRO A 122 9.01 2.91 16.10
C PRO A 122 7.71 2.21 15.69
N VAL A 123 6.64 2.98 15.55
CA VAL A 123 5.34 2.49 15.08
C VAL A 123 4.95 3.30 13.85
N ILE A 124 4.62 2.60 12.77
CA ILE A 124 4.00 3.19 11.58
C ILE A 124 2.52 2.82 11.60
N LEU A 125 1.67 3.82 11.83
CA LEU A 125 0.23 3.74 11.65
C LEU A 125 -0.10 4.07 10.20
N PHE A 126 -0.45 3.04 9.42
CA PHE A 126 -0.80 3.17 8.02
C PHE A 126 -2.31 3.19 7.84
N ILE A 127 -2.81 4.26 7.23
CA ILE A 127 -4.22 4.48 6.92
C ILE A 127 -4.41 4.35 5.41
N ASP A 128 -4.96 3.22 4.96
CA ASP A 128 -5.30 3.03 3.55
C ASP A 128 -6.63 3.71 3.20
N GLU A 129 -6.80 4.01 1.91
CA GLU A 129 -7.99 4.70 1.39
C GLU A 129 -8.35 5.98 2.16
N LEU A 130 -7.35 6.78 2.52
CA LEU A 130 -7.52 7.99 3.34
C LEU A 130 -8.63 8.93 2.85
N ASP A 131 -8.89 8.95 1.53
CA ASP A 131 -9.96 9.72 0.92
C ASP A 131 -11.37 9.34 1.40
N SER A 132 -11.58 8.13 1.93
CA SER A 132 -12.86 7.71 2.50
C SER A 132 -13.18 8.39 3.83
N LEU A 133 -12.20 9.00 4.52
CA LEU A 133 -12.45 9.79 5.73
C LEU A 133 -13.12 11.15 5.47
N LEU A 134 -13.23 11.55 4.20
CA LEU A 134 -13.68 12.88 3.81
C LEU A 134 -15.12 12.94 3.32
N GLY A 135 -15.77 11.79 3.11
CA GLY A 135 -17.15 11.67 2.65
C GLY A 135 -17.39 12.28 1.27
N GLU A 136 -18.41 11.75 0.57
CA GLU A 136 -19.02 12.54 -0.49
C GLU A 136 -19.89 13.60 0.18
N ARG A 137 -19.49 14.86 0.06
CA ARG A 137 -20.06 16.07 0.70
C ARG A 137 -21.60 16.25 0.56
N ALA A 138 -22.29 15.38 -0.16
CA ALA A 138 -23.70 15.50 -0.51
C ALA A 138 -24.68 14.93 0.54
N ASN A 139 -24.27 14.00 1.42
CA ASN A 139 -25.17 13.31 2.35
C ASN A 139 -24.58 13.11 3.77
N GLU A 140 -23.70 13.99 4.24
CA GLU A 140 -23.05 13.84 5.56
C GLU A 140 -24.06 13.93 6.73
N ILE A 141 -24.24 12.79 7.41
CA ILE A 141 -24.80 12.71 8.77
C ILE A 141 -23.65 13.11 9.70
N GLY A 142 -23.82 14.12 10.57
CA GLY A 142 -22.74 14.81 11.31
C GLY A 142 -21.77 13.99 12.19
N GLY A 143 -21.82 12.65 12.20
CA GLY A 143 -20.80 11.77 12.79
C GLY A 143 -19.49 11.69 12.00
N GLU A 144 -19.53 11.81 10.67
CA GLU A 144 -18.34 11.72 9.81
C GLU A 144 -17.39 12.91 10.04
N VAL A 145 -17.96 14.13 10.06
CA VAL A 145 -17.24 15.38 10.36
C VAL A 145 -16.52 15.33 11.71
N ARG A 146 -17.13 14.78 12.75
CA ARG A 146 -16.50 14.65 14.09
C ARG A 146 -15.32 13.71 14.07
N SER A 147 -15.47 12.56 13.42
CA SER A 147 -14.42 11.54 13.31
C SER A 147 -13.22 12.04 12.51
N ARG A 148 -13.50 12.77 11.43
CA ARG A 148 -12.49 13.50 10.65
C ARG A 148 -11.71 14.50 11.50
N ASN A 149 -12.40 15.35 12.26
CA ASN A 149 -11.77 16.34 13.11
C ASN A 149 -10.95 15.69 14.24
N GLN A 150 -11.44 14.59 14.81
CA GLN A 150 -10.70 13.82 15.79
C GLN A 150 -9.42 13.24 15.21
N PHE A 151 -9.47 12.66 14.00
CA PHE A 151 -8.28 12.12 13.33
C PHE A 151 -7.21 13.18 13.12
N LEU A 152 -7.60 14.37 12.67
CA LEU A 152 -6.68 15.49 12.51
C LEU A 152 -6.10 15.98 13.84
N THR A 153 -6.92 15.98 14.90
CA THR A 153 -6.49 16.35 16.26
C THR A 153 -5.46 15.37 16.81
N GLU A 154 -5.65 14.07 16.59
CA GLU A 154 -4.68 13.04 17.01
C GLU A 154 -3.35 13.19 16.25
N ILE A 155 -3.37 13.50 14.95
CA ILE A 155 -2.13 13.79 14.20
C ILE A 155 -1.43 15.05 14.73
N ASP A 156 -2.18 16.11 15.01
CA ASP A 156 -1.61 17.35 15.60
C ASP A 156 -0.96 17.04 16.96
N GLY A 157 -1.52 16.10 17.73
CA GLY A 157 -0.98 15.59 19.00
C GLY A 157 0.36 14.85 18.89
N LEU A 158 0.74 14.36 17.70
CA LEU A 158 2.05 13.72 17.45
C LEU A 158 3.21 14.71 17.49
N ASN A 159 2.94 15.98 17.18
CA ASN A 159 3.93 17.05 17.10
C ASN A 159 4.04 17.85 18.42
N GLY A 160 3.33 17.43 19.47
CA GLY A 160 3.35 18.07 20.78
C GLY A 160 4.70 17.94 21.50
N LYS A 161 5.14 19.03 22.14
CA LYS A 161 6.39 19.11 22.91
C LYS A 161 6.42 18.03 24.01
N GLY A 162 7.54 17.30 24.13
CA GLY A 162 7.77 16.35 25.22
C GLY A 162 7.46 14.88 24.91
N LYS A 163 7.01 14.53 23.69
CA LYS A 163 6.82 13.13 23.28
C LYS A 163 7.95 12.64 22.38
N GLU A 164 8.88 11.89 22.95
CA GLU A 164 9.89 11.11 22.21
C GLU A 164 9.29 9.94 21.41
N ALA A 165 8.00 9.64 21.60
CA ALA A 165 7.31 8.54 20.95
C ALA A 165 7.54 8.55 19.43
N LYS A 166 8.18 7.51 18.91
CA LYS A 166 8.49 7.32 17.48
C LYS A 166 7.26 6.80 16.72
N LEU A 167 6.14 7.53 16.82
CA LEU A 167 4.90 7.24 16.12
C LEU A 167 4.81 8.08 14.84
N TYR A 168 4.63 7.40 13.71
CA TYR A 168 4.49 7.99 12.38
C TYR A 168 3.13 7.59 11.80
N VAL A 169 2.49 8.52 11.09
CA VAL A 169 1.24 8.26 10.37
C VAL A 169 1.52 8.35 8.89
N ILE A 170 1.25 7.26 8.18
CA ILE A 170 1.30 7.21 6.71
C ILE A 170 -0.13 7.06 6.20
N GLY A 171 -0.63 8.08 5.52
CA GLY A 171 -1.89 7.98 4.77
C GLY A 171 -1.62 7.53 3.34
N ALA A 172 -2.43 6.64 2.79
CA ALA A 172 -2.40 6.26 1.38
C ALA A 172 -3.71 6.61 0.67
N THR A 173 -3.63 7.13 -0.54
CA THR A 173 -4.81 7.41 -1.36
C THR A 173 -4.55 7.25 -2.85
N ASN A 174 -5.59 6.86 -3.59
CA ASN A 174 -5.62 6.89 -5.04
C ASN A 174 -6.27 8.19 -5.58
N LYS A 175 -6.92 8.99 -4.73
CA LYS A 175 -7.69 10.18 -5.13
C LYS A 175 -7.19 11.43 -4.37
N PRO A 176 -5.93 11.84 -4.53
CA PRO A 176 -5.38 12.94 -3.74
C PRO A 176 -6.11 14.28 -3.92
N TRP A 177 -6.84 14.47 -5.02
CA TRP A 177 -7.69 15.63 -5.27
C TRP A 177 -8.95 15.71 -4.39
N SER A 178 -9.36 14.62 -3.73
CA SER A 178 -10.45 14.67 -2.74
C SER A 178 -9.99 15.28 -1.41
N LEU A 179 -8.69 15.25 -1.13
CA LEU A 179 -8.11 15.74 0.11
C LEU A 179 -8.23 17.26 0.24
N ASP A 180 -8.73 17.71 1.40
CA ASP A 180 -8.86 19.12 1.72
C ASP A 180 -7.59 19.70 2.38
N HIS A 181 -7.52 21.03 2.47
CA HIS A 181 -6.39 21.73 3.09
C HIS A 181 -6.10 21.27 4.54
N PRO A 182 -7.10 21.05 5.40
CA PRO A 182 -6.90 20.44 6.71
C PRO A 182 -6.06 19.18 6.67
N PHE A 183 -6.36 18.19 5.83
CA PHE A 183 -5.54 16.97 5.71
C PHE A 183 -4.16 17.28 5.16
N LEU A 184 -4.09 18.04 4.07
CA LEU A 184 -2.82 18.38 3.42
C LEU A 184 -1.84 19.08 4.37
N ARG A 185 -2.33 19.88 5.33
CA ARG A 185 -1.48 20.54 6.33
C ARG A 185 -0.83 19.55 7.32
N ARG A 186 -1.51 18.45 7.65
CA ARG A 186 -1.02 17.43 8.60
C ARG A 186 -0.11 16.42 7.93
N PHE A 187 -0.35 16.14 6.65
CA PHE A 187 0.53 15.36 5.81
C PHE A 187 1.57 16.27 5.12
N GLN A 188 2.56 16.66 5.92
CA GLN A 188 3.61 17.62 5.56
C GLN A 188 4.52 17.09 4.44
N LYS A 189 4.84 15.79 4.46
CA LYS A 189 5.58 15.13 3.37
C LYS A 189 4.59 14.44 2.44
N ARG A 190 4.66 14.70 1.14
CA ARG A 190 3.74 14.12 0.14
C ARG A 190 4.55 13.43 -0.95
N VAL A 191 4.44 12.11 -1.00
CA VAL A 191 5.27 11.26 -1.84
C VAL A 191 4.41 10.66 -2.95
N TYR A 192 4.75 11.01 -4.20
CA TYR A 192 4.13 10.40 -5.37
C TYR A 192 4.71 9.01 -5.60
N VAL A 193 3.85 8.00 -5.61
CA VAL A 193 4.17 6.61 -5.93
C VAL A 193 3.71 6.36 -7.35
N SER A 194 4.64 6.47 -8.30
CA SER A 194 4.38 6.43 -9.73
C SER A 194 4.25 5.00 -10.28
N LEU A 195 3.81 4.90 -11.53
CA LEU A 195 3.90 3.66 -12.31
C LEU A 195 5.36 3.21 -12.45
N PRO A 196 5.61 1.89 -12.56
CA PRO A 196 6.96 1.37 -12.68
C PRO A 196 7.62 1.81 -14.00
N THR A 197 8.87 2.26 -13.91
CA THR A 197 9.76 2.53 -15.05
C THR A 197 10.06 1.24 -15.82
N LEU A 198 10.63 1.34 -17.02
CA LEU A 198 11.04 0.16 -17.80
C LEU A 198 11.92 -0.81 -17.00
N ILE A 199 12.90 -0.27 -16.26
CA ILE A 199 13.81 -1.05 -15.41
C ILE A 199 13.04 -1.73 -14.26
N ALA A 200 12.11 -1.00 -13.64
CA ALA A 200 11.27 -1.57 -12.58
C ALA A 200 10.35 -2.67 -13.13
N ARG A 201 9.75 -2.47 -14.31
CA ARG A 201 8.92 -3.49 -14.97
C ARG A 201 9.71 -4.73 -15.33
N GLU A 202 10.93 -4.59 -15.85
CA GLU A 202 11.81 -5.72 -16.13
C GLU A 202 12.07 -6.55 -14.86
N LYS A 203 12.41 -5.88 -13.75
CA LYS A 203 12.59 -6.53 -12.46
C LYS A 203 11.31 -7.19 -11.93
N LEU A 204 10.15 -6.56 -12.11
CA LEU A 204 8.84 -7.13 -11.73
C LEU A 204 8.51 -8.37 -12.55
N PHE A 205 8.71 -8.34 -13.87
CA PHE A 205 8.54 -9.52 -14.72
C PHE A 205 9.52 -10.61 -14.31
N ALA A 206 10.79 -10.30 -14.06
CA ALA A 206 11.77 -11.29 -13.59
C ALA A 206 11.32 -11.91 -12.26
N LEU A 207 10.86 -11.10 -11.30
CA LEU A 207 10.35 -11.54 -10.01
C LEU A 207 9.19 -12.52 -10.14
N TYR A 208 8.13 -12.15 -10.86
CA TYR A 208 6.92 -12.97 -10.95
C TYR A 208 7.09 -14.18 -11.87
N THR A 209 7.88 -14.06 -12.93
CA THR A 209 8.11 -15.17 -13.87
C THR A 209 9.15 -16.18 -13.38
N ASN A 210 9.94 -15.87 -12.34
CA ASN A 210 10.87 -16.83 -11.72
C ASN A 210 10.17 -18.09 -11.17
N GLN A 211 8.88 -18.01 -10.85
CA GLN A 211 8.08 -19.15 -10.39
C GLN A 211 7.43 -19.94 -11.54
N LEU A 212 7.62 -19.50 -12.79
CA LEU A 212 6.95 -20.05 -13.97
C LEU A 212 7.94 -20.73 -14.90
N LYS A 213 7.47 -21.75 -15.63
CA LYS A 213 8.25 -22.37 -16.71
C LYS A 213 8.09 -21.56 -17.99
N LEU A 214 9.19 -20.99 -18.47
CA LEU A 214 9.23 -20.11 -19.63
C LEU A 214 10.02 -20.75 -20.77
N ASP A 215 9.54 -20.55 -22.01
CA ASP A 215 10.34 -20.79 -23.21
C ASP A 215 11.56 -19.86 -23.20
N SER A 216 12.70 -20.39 -23.64
CA SER A 216 14.00 -19.68 -23.65
C SER A 216 13.98 -18.29 -24.32
N ARG A 217 13.03 -18.04 -25.22
CA ARG A 217 12.84 -16.78 -25.95
C ARG A 217 12.05 -15.73 -25.16
N VAL A 218 11.37 -16.11 -24.08
CA VAL A 218 10.70 -15.15 -23.20
C VAL A 218 11.75 -14.46 -22.33
N LYS A 219 11.92 -13.15 -22.55
CA LYS A 219 12.86 -12.32 -21.79
C LYS A 219 12.08 -11.28 -20.99
N PRO A 220 12.37 -11.09 -19.68
CA PRO A 220 11.72 -10.07 -18.86
C PRO A 220 11.77 -8.66 -19.47
N LEU A 221 12.89 -8.27 -20.08
CA LEU A 221 13.01 -6.99 -20.78
C LEU A 221 12.04 -6.85 -21.96
N ALA A 222 11.82 -7.94 -22.72
CA ALA A 222 10.87 -7.92 -23.84
C ALA A 222 9.43 -7.73 -23.34
N LEU A 223 9.07 -8.39 -22.24
CA LEU A 223 7.77 -8.20 -21.57
C LEU A 223 7.63 -6.77 -21.04
N ALA A 224 8.66 -6.24 -20.38
CA ALA A 224 8.66 -4.89 -19.83
C ALA A 224 8.47 -3.78 -20.89
N LYS A 225 8.94 -4.02 -22.13
CA LYS A 225 8.76 -3.11 -23.27
C LYS A 225 7.33 -3.12 -23.81
N ILE A 226 6.69 -4.29 -23.90
CA ILE A 226 5.34 -4.39 -24.49
C ILE A 226 4.24 -4.02 -23.48
N PHE A 227 4.46 -4.25 -22.18
CA PHE A 227 3.53 -3.87 -21.12
C PHE A 227 3.87 -2.49 -20.52
N ASP A 228 4.05 -1.48 -21.37
CA ASP A 228 4.22 -0.10 -20.93
C ASP A 228 2.90 0.49 -20.38
N GLY A 229 3.01 1.30 -19.33
CA GLY A 229 1.86 1.90 -18.64
C GLY A 229 1.13 0.98 -17.64
N TYR A 230 1.55 -0.28 -17.50
CA TYR A 230 0.97 -1.23 -16.53
C TYR A 230 1.54 -1.00 -15.12
N SER A 231 0.67 -1.11 -14.11
CA SER A 231 1.06 -1.05 -12.69
C SER A 231 1.74 -2.35 -12.24
N ALA A 232 2.33 -2.34 -11.04
CA ALA A 232 2.94 -3.55 -10.48
C ALA A 232 1.90 -4.66 -10.22
N SER A 233 0.68 -4.29 -9.84
CA SER A 233 -0.45 -5.23 -9.72
C SER A 233 -0.85 -5.78 -11.07
N ASP A 234 -0.94 -4.96 -12.12
CA ASP A 234 -1.31 -5.48 -13.44
C ASP A 234 -0.27 -6.48 -13.97
N ILE A 235 1.03 -6.22 -13.74
CA ILE A 235 2.11 -7.13 -14.15
C ILE A 235 1.98 -8.48 -13.45
N LYS A 236 1.65 -8.49 -12.15
CA LYS A 236 1.36 -9.72 -11.41
C LYS A 236 0.18 -10.46 -12.04
N ASP A 237 -0.92 -9.75 -12.30
CA ASP A 237 -2.12 -10.32 -12.89
C ASP A 237 -1.86 -10.89 -14.30
N ILE A 238 -1.02 -10.23 -15.10
CA ILE A 238 -0.60 -10.73 -16.42
C ILE A 238 0.13 -12.06 -16.29
N CYS A 239 1.06 -12.17 -15.33
CA CYS A 239 1.79 -13.41 -15.08
C CYS A 239 0.86 -14.53 -14.60
N GLN A 240 -0.10 -14.20 -13.72
CA GLN A 240 -1.12 -15.14 -13.26
C GLN A 240 -2.07 -15.57 -14.39
N ALA A 241 -2.47 -14.65 -15.26
CA ALA A 241 -3.30 -14.97 -16.42
C ALA A 241 -2.56 -15.88 -17.41
N ALA A 242 -1.25 -15.66 -17.61
CA ALA A 242 -0.41 -16.52 -18.43
C ALA A 242 -0.33 -17.93 -17.85
N GLN A 243 -0.06 -18.04 -16.55
CA GLN A 243 -0.05 -19.32 -15.84
C GLN A 243 -1.40 -20.04 -15.94
N LEU A 244 -2.51 -19.35 -15.65
CA LEU A 244 -3.84 -19.95 -15.69
C LEU A 244 -4.19 -20.46 -17.10
N ARG A 245 -3.74 -19.75 -18.14
CA ARG A 245 -3.98 -20.18 -19.51
C ARG A 245 -3.38 -21.56 -19.81
N ILE A 246 -2.09 -21.76 -19.54
CA ILE A 246 -1.44 -23.04 -19.83
C ILE A 246 -1.95 -24.17 -18.94
N VAL A 247 -2.39 -23.84 -17.71
CA VAL A 247 -3.08 -24.77 -16.83
C VAL A 247 -4.42 -25.18 -17.44
N ASN A 248 -5.22 -24.23 -17.90
CA ASN A 248 -6.49 -24.52 -18.57
C ASN A 248 -6.28 -25.38 -19.83
N GLU A 249 -5.26 -25.11 -20.64
CA GLU A 249 -4.90 -25.94 -21.80
C GLU A 249 -4.57 -27.39 -21.41
N LEU A 250 -3.89 -27.59 -20.28
CA LEU A 250 -3.62 -28.92 -19.74
C LEU A 250 -4.92 -29.63 -19.34
N PHE A 251 -5.76 -28.98 -18.51
CA PHE A 251 -6.99 -29.59 -17.98
C PHE A 251 -8.07 -29.82 -19.04
N THR A 252 -8.07 -29.03 -20.12
CA THR A 252 -9.02 -29.19 -21.23
C THR A 252 -8.55 -30.17 -22.31
N SER A 253 -7.32 -30.68 -22.20
CA SER A 253 -6.82 -31.70 -23.11
C SER A 253 -7.56 -33.02 -22.90
N THR A 254 -7.96 -33.67 -23.99
CA THR A 254 -8.55 -35.03 -23.97
C THR A 254 -7.60 -36.09 -23.41
N GLU A 255 -6.30 -35.77 -23.31
CA GLU A 255 -5.25 -36.64 -22.80
C GLU A 255 -4.91 -36.37 -21.32
N TYR A 256 -5.61 -35.43 -20.66
CA TYR A 256 -5.42 -35.18 -19.23
C TYR A 256 -5.96 -36.36 -18.40
N LYS A 257 -5.17 -36.76 -17.41
CA LYS A 257 -5.53 -37.76 -16.41
C LYS A 257 -5.06 -37.28 -15.05
N GLU A 258 -5.85 -37.58 -14.01
CA GLU A 258 -5.45 -37.28 -12.64
C GLU A 258 -4.13 -37.99 -12.28
N PRO A 259 -3.22 -37.34 -11.53
CA PRO A 259 -1.95 -37.95 -11.14
C PRO A 259 -2.15 -39.26 -10.38
N VAL A 260 -1.55 -40.34 -10.86
CA VAL A 260 -1.54 -41.65 -10.18
C VAL A 260 -0.23 -41.85 -9.43
N ALA A 261 -0.29 -42.40 -8.22
CA ALA A 261 0.90 -42.66 -7.41
C ALA A 261 1.87 -43.59 -8.15
N GLY A 262 3.10 -43.12 -8.37
CA GLY A 262 4.15 -43.84 -9.10
C GLY A 262 4.33 -43.40 -10.56
N GLU A 263 3.41 -42.59 -11.11
CA GLU A 263 3.55 -42.01 -12.46
C GLU A 263 4.03 -40.55 -12.41
N SER A 264 4.78 -40.13 -13.43
CA SER A 264 5.16 -38.72 -13.55
C SER A 264 3.94 -37.91 -13.99
N PRO A 265 3.51 -36.89 -13.23
CA PRO A 265 2.35 -36.10 -13.60
C PRO A 265 2.61 -35.34 -14.90
N ARG A 266 1.57 -35.23 -15.74
CA ARG A 266 1.65 -34.39 -16.93
C ARG A 266 1.79 -32.93 -16.51
N LEU A 267 2.79 -32.26 -17.07
CA LEU A 267 3.05 -30.85 -16.79
C LEU A 267 2.48 -29.98 -17.91
N PRO A 268 2.07 -28.74 -17.61
CA PRO A 268 1.77 -27.75 -18.65
C PRO A 268 3.00 -27.52 -19.53
N ARG A 269 2.75 -27.13 -20.79
CA ARG A 269 3.82 -26.64 -21.68
C ARG A 269 4.43 -25.34 -21.13
N ASP A 270 5.62 -25.02 -21.61
CA ASP A 270 6.27 -23.76 -21.28
C ASP A 270 5.49 -22.54 -21.82
N LEU A 271 5.55 -21.43 -21.06
CA LEU A 271 5.00 -20.16 -21.46
C LEU A 271 5.81 -19.52 -22.58
N THR A 272 5.13 -19.06 -23.62
CA THR A 272 5.74 -18.44 -24.79
C THR A 272 5.39 -16.95 -24.86
N MET A 273 6.14 -16.19 -25.67
CA MET A 273 5.81 -14.78 -25.95
C MET A 273 4.41 -14.61 -26.58
N LYS A 274 3.87 -15.65 -27.24
CA LYS A 274 2.53 -15.62 -27.82
C LYS A 274 1.46 -15.52 -26.73
N ASP A 275 1.62 -16.27 -25.64
CA ASP A 275 0.67 -16.28 -24.51
C ASP A 275 0.54 -14.89 -23.89
N PHE A 276 1.66 -14.22 -23.67
CA PHE A 276 1.68 -12.85 -23.15
C PHE A 276 1.05 -11.84 -24.13
N ARG A 277 1.30 -11.95 -25.43
CA ARG A 277 0.69 -11.06 -26.43
C ARG A 277 -0.83 -11.21 -26.48
N GLU A 278 -1.34 -12.44 -26.45
CA GLU A 278 -2.79 -12.67 -26.43
C GLU A 278 -3.47 -12.11 -25.17
N ILE A 279 -2.76 -12.10 -24.04
CA ILE A 279 -3.25 -11.46 -22.80
C ILE A 279 -3.30 -9.94 -22.97
N MET A 280 -2.28 -9.34 -23.58
CA MET A 280 -2.21 -7.89 -23.84
C MET A 280 -3.37 -7.40 -24.73
N ASP A 281 -3.83 -8.23 -25.66
CA ASP A 281 -4.98 -7.90 -26.50
C ASP A 281 -6.28 -7.78 -25.68
N ARG A 282 -6.42 -8.59 -24.63
CA ARG A 282 -7.62 -8.67 -23.78
C ARG A 282 -7.57 -7.79 -22.53
N ARG A 283 -6.37 -7.56 -21.98
CA ARG A 283 -6.16 -6.84 -20.72
C ARG A 283 -5.38 -5.56 -20.96
N LYS A 284 -6.06 -4.42 -20.89
CA LYS A 284 -5.47 -3.07 -20.98
C LYS A 284 -4.91 -2.62 -19.61
N PRO A 285 -4.02 -1.61 -19.56
CA PRO A 285 -3.56 -1.03 -18.30
C PRO A 285 -4.75 -0.57 -17.44
N SER A 286 -4.69 -0.78 -16.13
CA SER A 286 -5.72 -0.29 -15.20
C SER A 286 -5.64 1.22 -14.95
N VAL A 287 -4.52 1.84 -15.31
CA VAL A 287 -4.24 3.26 -15.12
C VAL A 287 -4.29 3.98 -16.46
N SER A 288 -5.21 4.92 -16.62
CA SER A 288 -5.34 5.69 -17.87
C SER A 288 -4.33 6.83 -17.96
N ASN A 289 -4.00 7.27 -19.18
CA ASN A 289 -3.16 8.45 -19.39
C ASN A 289 -3.77 9.73 -18.79
N GLU A 290 -5.09 9.82 -18.73
CA GLU A 290 -5.78 10.94 -18.07
C GLU A 290 -5.55 10.93 -16.56
N MET A 291 -5.61 9.77 -15.91
CA MET A 291 -5.27 9.64 -14.48
C MET A 291 -3.82 10.05 -14.22
N ILE A 292 -2.87 9.61 -15.06
CA ILE A 292 -1.46 9.99 -14.94
C ILE A 292 -1.30 11.52 -14.99
N ARG A 293 -1.97 12.17 -15.95
CA ARG A 293 -1.98 13.65 -16.06
C ARG A 293 -2.61 14.31 -14.84
N ALA A 294 -3.68 13.75 -14.28
CA ALA A 294 -4.32 14.25 -13.08
C ALA A 294 -3.36 14.19 -11.87
N TYR A 295 -2.64 13.08 -11.70
CA TYR A 295 -1.61 12.98 -10.66
C TYR A 295 -0.48 13.99 -10.87
N TYR A 296 0.01 14.16 -12.11
CA TYR A 296 1.06 15.14 -12.40
C TYR A 296 0.60 16.56 -12.05
N LYS A 297 -0.58 16.97 -12.52
CA LYS A 297 -1.16 18.29 -12.23
C LYS A 297 -1.32 18.52 -10.73
N TRP A 298 -1.83 17.52 -10.00
CA TRP A 298 -1.97 17.61 -8.55
C TRP A 298 -0.61 17.68 -7.85
N SER A 299 0.37 16.89 -8.32
CA SER A 299 1.74 16.89 -7.79
C SER A 299 2.40 18.26 -7.96
N GLU A 300 2.25 18.90 -9.11
CA GLU A 300 2.80 20.24 -9.35
C GLU A 300 2.15 21.30 -8.45
N GLN A 301 0.84 21.21 -8.21
CA GLN A 301 0.12 22.16 -7.37
C GLN A 301 0.40 21.99 -5.87
N PHE A 302 0.58 20.75 -5.41
CA PHE A 302 0.66 20.41 -3.99
C PHE A 302 1.97 19.73 -3.60
N LYS A 303 3.02 19.86 -4.41
CA LYS A 303 4.34 19.26 -4.12
C LYS A 303 4.85 19.74 -2.77
N ALA A 304 5.17 18.78 -1.90
CA ALA A 304 5.86 19.01 -0.66
C ALA A 304 6.95 17.92 -0.56
N LEU A 305 8.06 18.18 -1.26
CA LEU A 305 9.30 17.43 -1.13
C LEU A 305 9.92 17.78 0.22
#